data_AF-A0A4Q4LXP3-F1
#
_entry.id   AF-A0A4Q4LXP3-F1
#
_cell.length_a   1.000
_cell.length_b   1.000
_cell.length_c   1.000
_cell.angle_alpha   90.00
_cell.angle_beta   90.00
_cell.angle_gamma   90.00
#
_symmetry.space_group_name_H-M   'P 1'
#
loop_
_entity.id
_entity.type
_entity.pdbx_description
1 polymer ?
#
loop_
_entity_poly.entity_id
_entity_poly.type
_entity_poly.pdbx_seq_one_letter_code
_entity_poly.pdbx_strand_id
1 'polypeptide(L)'
;MTEHSAVIFVFFFLAEYASIILICILNSILFLGGYLFDFNYYLYPYFYLVQFIAGDSYMYLTENETNFNVIDFDNYNSVIGTTISGVVIGLKTCVMIFTFI
;
A
#
# COMPACT_ATOMS: atom_id res chain seq x y z
N MET A 1 38.22 -23.91 21.34
CA MET A 1 37.61 -24.55 20.16
C MET A 1 36.08 -24.45 20.28
N THR A 2 35.51 -23.29 19.99
CA THR A 2 34.04 -23.03 20.01
C THR A 2 33.62 -22.13 18.83
N GLU A 3 34.39 -22.15 17.75
CA GLU A 3 34.32 -21.11 16.70
C GLU A 3 33.37 -21.50 15.55
N HIS A 4 33.07 -22.79 15.39
CA HIS A 4 32.26 -23.29 14.28
C HIS A 4 30.76 -23.49 14.58
N SER A 5 30.31 -23.32 15.84
CA SER A 5 28.90 -23.53 16.21
C SER A 5 28.02 -22.28 16.07
N ALA A 6 28.61 -21.09 15.99
CA ALA A 6 27.86 -19.83 15.92
C ALA A 6 27.14 -19.64 14.58
N VAL A 7 27.68 -20.18 13.49
CA VAL A 7 27.14 -19.99 12.13
C VAL A 7 25.79 -20.70 11.96
N ILE A 8 25.65 -21.93 12.46
CA ILE A 8 24.37 -22.67 12.41
C ILE A 8 23.30 -21.97 13.25
N PHE A 9 23.68 -21.41 14.40
CA PHE A 9 22.77 -20.65 15.26
C PHE A 9 22.25 -19.38 14.56
N VAL A 10 23.09 -18.65 13.84
CA VAL A 10 22.65 -17.48 13.05
C VAL A 10 21.69 -17.89 11.93
N PHE A 11 22.00 -18.97 11.21
CA PHE A 11 21.11 -19.46 10.15
C PHE A 11 19.77 -19.95 10.68
N PHE A 12 19.71 -20.48 11.89
CA PHE A 12 18.47 -20.89 12.53
C PHE A 12 17.52 -19.70 12.73
N PHE A 13 17.96 -18.61 13.36
CA PHE A 13 17.11 -17.42 13.52
C PHE A 13 16.80 -16.75 12.19
N LEU A 14 17.77 -16.69 11.28
CA LEU A 14 17.52 -16.12 9.95
C LEU A 14 16.42 -16.88 9.21
N ALA A 15 16.43 -18.22 9.27
CA ALA A 15 15.41 -19.07 8.68
C ALA A 15 14.04 -18.88 9.35
N GLU A 16 14.01 -18.76 10.68
CA GLU A 16 12.79 -18.50 11.44
C GLU A 16 12.12 -17.19 10.99
N TYR A 17 12.84 -16.07 10.99
CA TYR A 17 12.31 -14.77 10.54
C TYR A 17 11.92 -14.79 9.05
N ALA A 18 12.71 -15.44 8.19
CA ALA A 18 12.37 -15.57 6.78
C ALA A 18 11.06 -16.35 6.57
N SER A 19 10.82 -17.41 7.37
CA SER A 19 9.60 -18.20 7.30
C SER A 19 8.36 -17.42 7.75
N ILE A 20 8.48 -16.61 8.80
CA ILE A 20 7.40 -15.72 9.27
C ILE A 20 7.02 -14.73 8.18
N ILE A 21 8.01 -14.07 7.58
CA ILE A 21 7.80 -13.11 6.49
C ILE A 21 7.11 -13.78 5.30
N LEU A 22 7.56 -14.98 4.91
CA LEU A 22 6.99 -15.73 3.79
C LEU A 22 5.52 -16.11 4.04
N ILE A 23 5.19 -16.59 5.25
CA ILE A 23 3.81 -16.93 5.62
C ILE A 23 2.92 -15.68 5.62
N CYS A 24 3.43 -14.55 6.11
CA CYS A 24 2.71 -13.27 6.08
C CYS A 24 2.44 -12.79 4.65
N ILE A 25 3.41 -12.91 3.74
CA ILE A 25 3.24 -12.59 2.32
C ILE A 25 2.18 -13.49 1.68
N LEU A 26 2.26 -14.81 1.89
CA LEU A 26 1.26 -15.75 1.36
C LEU A 26 -0.14 -15.45 1.89
N ASN A 27 -0.26 -15.14 3.18
CA ASN A 27 -1.55 -14.81 3.78
C ASN A 27 -2.12 -13.51 3.18
N SER A 28 -1.28 -12.49 3.00
CA SER A 28 -1.70 -11.24 2.36
C SER A 28 -2.16 -11.44 0.91
N ILE A 29 -1.51 -12.32 0.15
CA ILE A 29 -1.89 -12.62 -1.24
C ILE A 29 -3.20 -13.40 -1.28
N LEU A 30 -3.33 -14.47 -0.47
CA LEU A 30 -4.44 -15.41 -0.55
C LEU A 30 -5.72 -14.90 0.14
N PHE A 31 -5.60 -14.21 1.28
CA PHE A 31 -6.76 -13.88 2.13
C PHE A 31 -7.07 -12.38 2.20
N LEU A 32 -6.07 -11.49 2.11
CA LEU A 32 -6.29 -10.03 2.15
C LEU A 32 -6.45 -9.41 0.75
N GLY A 33 -6.66 -10.23 -0.28
CA GLY A 33 -6.89 -9.76 -1.65
C GLY A 33 -5.65 -9.24 -2.38
N GLY A 34 -4.43 -9.51 -1.88
CA GLY A 34 -3.17 -9.24 -2.56
C GLY A 34 -3.04 -7.81 -3.09
N TYR A 35 -2.85 -7.71 -4.41
CA TYR A 35 -2.65 -6.47 -5.16
C TYR A 35 -3.93 -5.68 -5.43
N LEU A 36 -5.11 -6.22 -5.11
CA LEU A 36 -6.36 -5.50 -5.31
C LEU A 36 -6.51 -4.43 -4.22
N PHE A 37 -6.50 -3.18 -4.68
CA PHE A 37 -6.93 -2.03 -3.91
C PHE A 37 -7.63 -1.06 -4.85
N ASP A 38 -8.92 -0.87 -4.63
CA ASP A 38 -9.71 0.05 -5.43
C ASP A 38 -9.55 1.47 -4.89
N PHE A 39 -8.56 2.18 -5.42
CA PHE A 39 -8.26 3.56 -5.03
C PHE A 39 -9.41 4.50 -5.32
N ASN A 40 -10.12 4.28 -6.43
CA ASN A 40 -11.26 5.09 -6.83
C ASN A 40 -12.33 5.08 -5.74
N TYR A 41 -12.70 3.89 -5.27
CA TYR A 41 -13.74 3.76 -4.26
C TYR A 41 -13.41 4.48 -2.93
N TYR A 42 -12.14 4.41 -2.48
CA TYR A 42 -11.74 4.98 -1.18
C TYR A 42 -11.33 6.45 -1.24
N LEU A 43 -10.62 6.89 -2.28
CA LEU A 43 -10.07 8.25 -2.37
C LEU A 43 -11.06 9.26 -2.97
N TYR A 44 -11.90 8.85 -3.93
CA TYR A 44 -12.85 9.74 -4.60
C TYR A 44 -13.77 10.51 -3.62
N PRO A 45 -14.41 9.89 -2.61
CA PRO A 45 -15.24 10.63 -1.67
C PRO A 45 -14.44 11.62 -0.80
N TYR A 46 -13.18 11.31 -0.50
CA TYR A 46 -12.33 12.19 0.29
C TYR A 46 -11.89 13.42 -0.52
N PHE A 47 -11.49 13.22 -1.78
CA PHE A 47 -11.17 14.34 -2.68
C PHE A 47 -12.39 15.22 -2.95
N TYR A 48 -13.57 14.64 -3.14
CA TYR A 48 -14.81 15.40 -3.28
C TYR A 48 -15.11 16.23 -2.04
N LEU A 49 -14.89 15.69 -0.84
CA LEU A 49 -15.08 16.41 0.42
C LEU A 49 -14.06 17.54 0.60
N VAL A 50 -12.79 17.32 0.26
CA VAL A 50 -11.76 18.39 0.26
C VAL A 50 -12.15 19.49 -0.73
N GLN A 51 -12.60 19.10 -1.92
CA GLN A 51 -13.09 20.03 -2.92
C GLN A 51 -14.31 20.80 -2.42
N PHE A 52 -15.21 20.19 -1.64
CA PHE A 52 -16.33 20.90 -1.03
C PHE A 52 -15.87 21.91 0.04
N ILE A 53 -14.85 21.58 0.84
CA ILE A 53 -14.42 22.42 1.98
C ILE A 53 -13.61 23.64 1.53
N ALA A 54 -12.67 23.47 0.60
CA ALA A 54 -11.85 24.60 0.14
C ALA A 54 -12.17 25.03 -1.30
N GLY A 55 -13.17 24.39 -1.94
CA GLY A 55 -13.74 24.67 -3.27
C GLY A 55 -13.83 26.13 -3.60
N ASP A 56 -14.49 26.84 -2.70
CA ASP A 56 -14.80 28.26 -2.83
C ASP A 56 -13.53 29.12 -2.92
N SER A 57 -12.41 28.72 -2.31
CA SER A 57 -11.15 29.46 -2.35
C SER A 57 -10.39 29.30 -3.67
N TYR A 58 -10.52 28.15 -4.34
CA TYR A 58 -9.88 27.88 -5.63
C TYR A 58 -10.77 28.23 -6.83
N MET A 59 -12.09 28.25 -6.66
CA MET A 59 -13.04 28.76 -7.66
C MET A 59 -12.88 30.27 -7.89
N TYR A 60 -12.39 31.02 -6.89
CA TYR A 60 -12.15 32.47 -7.01
C TYR A 60 -10.86 32.83 -7.78
N LEU A 61 -9.90 31.90 -7.86
CA LEU A 61 -8.60 32.12 -8.52
C LEU A 61 -8.58 31.66 -9.98
N THR A 62 -9.58 30.88 -10.38
CA THR A 62 -9.63 30.26 -11.71
C THR A 62 -11.02 30.54 -12.26
N GLU A 63 -11.13 31.49 -13.19
CA GLU A 63 -12.36 31.86 -13.92
C GLU A 63 -12.88 30.73 -14.83
N ASN A 64 -12.95 29.50 -14.33
CA ASN A 64 -13.35 28.34 -15.10
C ASN A 64 -14.29 27.47 -14.29
N GLU A 65 -15.57 27.78 -14.42
CA GLU A 65 -16.75 27.08 -13.88
C GLU A 65 -16.90 25.64 -14.40
N THR A 66 -15.99 25.15 -15.25
CA THR A 66 -16.13 23.85 -15.90
C THR A 66 -15.12 22.85 -15.40
N ASN A 67 -15.60 21.98 -14.50
CA ASN A 67 -15.09 20.64 -14.26
C ASN A 67 -13.67 20.55 -13.70
N PHE A 68 -13.53 20.87 -12.42
CA PHE A 68 -12.50 20.25 -11.58
C PHE A 68 -12.80 18.74 -11.43
N ASN A 69 -12.61 17.97 -12.50
CA ASN A 69 -12.51 16.52 -12.44
C ASN A 69 -11.02 16.22 -12.18
N VAL A 70 -10.58 16.50 -10.95
CA VAL A 70 -9.15 16.73 -10.64
C VAL A 70 -8.28 15.51 -10.88
N ILE A 71 -8.82 14.29 -10.85
CA ILE A 71 -8.01 13.10 -11.03
C ILE A 71 -8.87 12.03 -11.67
N ASP A 72 -8.71 11.84 -12.99
CA ASP A 72 -9.24 10.66 -13.68
C ASP A 72 -8.31 9.48 -13.36
N PHE A 73 -8.57 8.89 -12.21
CA PHE A 73 -7.86 7.74 -11.69
C PHE A 73 -8.09 6.48 -12.53
N ASP A 74 -9.02 6.46 -13.47
CA ASP A 74 -9.20 5.32 -14.37
C ASP A 74 -8.03 5.15 -15.35
N ASN A 75 -7.16 6.17 -15.47
CA ASN A 75 -6.01 6.18 -16.35
C ASN A 75 -4.67 6.32 -15.58
N TYR A 76 -4.48 5.54 -14.52
CA TYR A 76 -3.14 5.39 -13.96
C TYR A 76 -2.20 4.83 -15.03
N ASN A 77 -1.17 5.59 -15.39
CA ASN A 77 -0.05 5.08 -16.17
C ASN A 77 0.41 3.75 -15.55
N SER A 78 0.60 2.69 -16.35
CA SER A 78 0.78 1.32 -15.86
C SER A 78 1.88 1.18 -14.80
N VAL A 79 2.92 2.02 -14.88
CA VAL A 79 4.01 2.10 -13.90
C VAL A 79 3.54 2.62 -12.54
N ILE A 80 2.70 3.66 -12.51
CA ILE A 80 2.18 4.25 -11.27
C ILE A 80 1.19 3.27 -10.63
N GLY A 81 0.30 2.66 -11.41
CA GLY A 81 -0.64 1.67 -10.88
C GLY A 81 0.05 0.44 -10.28
N THR A 82 1.12 -0.05 -10.92
CA THR A 82 1.89 -1.21 -10.43
C THR A 82 2.74 -0.91 -9.19
N THR A 83 3.36 0.27 -9.13
CA THR A 83 4.11 0.68 -7.93
C THR A 83 3.18 0.80 -6.72
N ILE A 84 2.01 1.40 -6.90
CA ILE A 84 1.03 1.57 -5.85
C ILE A 84 0.49 0.21 -5.38
N SER A 85 0.14 -0.71 -6.30
CA SER A 85 -0.35 -2.04 -5.90
C SER A 85 0.73 -2.87 -5.18
N GLY A 86 2.00 -2.71 -5.54
CA GLY A 86 3.13 -3.28 -4.80
C GLY A 86 3.29 -2.69 -3.39
N VAL A 87 3.10 -1.39 -3.21
CA VAL A 87 3.12 -0.77 -1.87
C VAL A 87 1.95 -1.26 -1.02
N VAL A 88 0.76 -1.45 -1.60
CA VAL A 88 -0.41 -2.00 -0.90
C VAL A 88 -0.11 -3.39 -0.32
N ILE A 89 0.48 -4.28 -1.12
CA ILE A 89 0.77 -5.62 -0.63
C ILE A 89 1.84 -5.58 0.47
N GLY A 90 2.85 -4.71 0.34
CA GLY A 90 3.84 -4.48 1.39
C GLY A 90 3.24 -3.97 2.70
N LEU A 91 2.28 -3.04 2.64
CA LEU A 91 1.59 -2.55 3.84
C LEU A 91 0.75 -3.64 4.51
N LYS A 92 0.00 -4.42 3.73
CA LYS A 92 -0.80 -5.55 4.24
C LYS A 92 0.10 -6.60 4.91
N THR A 93 1.27 -6.88 4.36
CA THR A 93 2.22 -7.82 4.97
C THR A 93 2.85 -7.26 6.24
N CYS A 94 3.20 -5.97 6.29
CA CYS A 94 3.67 -5.32 7.51
C CYS A 94 2.65 -5.44 8.65
N VAL A 95 1.37 -5.16 8.37
CA VAL A 95 0.29 -5.32 9.37
C VAL A 95 0.24 -6.76 9.87
N MET A 96 0.33 -7.74 8.97
CA MET A 96 0.33 -9.16 9.36
C MET A 96 1.53 -9.56 10.21
N ILE A 97 2.72 -9.05 9.91
CA ILE A 97 3.92 -9.32 10.71
C ILE A 97 3.73 -8.83 12.15
N PHE A 98 3.19 -7.61 12.34
CA PHE A 98 2.89 -7.07 13.68
C PHE A 98 1.78 -7.82 14.43
N THR A 99 0.96 -8.62 13.74
CA THR A 99 -0.04 -9.46 14.42
C THR A 99 0.51 -10.81 14.87
N PHE A 100 1.59 -11.30 14.24
CA PHE A 100 2.18 -12.61 14.52
C PHE A 100 3.45 -12.57 15.38
N ILE A 101 4.11 -11.41 15.45
CA ILE A 101 5.23 -11.11 16.36
C ILE A 101 4.70 -10.30 17.54
#